data_AF-A0A9E2LX96-F1
#
_entry.id   AF-A0A9E2LX96-F1
#
_cell.length_a   1.000
_cell.length_b   1.000
_cell.length_c   1.000
_cell.angle_alpha   90.00
_cell.angle_beta   90.00
_cell.angle_gamma   90.00
#
_symmetry.space_group_name_H-M   'P 1'
#
loop_
_entity.id
_entity.type
_entity.pdbx_description
1 polymer ?
#
loop_
_entity_poly.entity_id
_entity_poly.type
_entity_poly.pdbx_seq_one_letter_code
_entity_poly.pdbx_strand_id
1 'polypeptide(L)'
;MSEFLTEEELSECERIYRDGIETLDVVKIFREAGIRFSEPSFRKYVQLGLLSRSHRVSAGGRGKHRGSKGLYPFGVVRRINDIKRMMAEGLTIDDIVRASMKFASEINQLDNGLQRLFSEMQTEVCGPHFDMSLRPQVESELQDAQTTARTLITKLVAIDQNITNPRPTL
;
A
#
# COMPACT_ATOMS: atom_id res chain seq x y z
N MET A 1 20.06 9.08 23.66
CA MET A 1 18.65 9.18 23.21
C MET A 1 18.44 8.09 22.19
N SER A 2 17.36 7.32 22.27
CA SER A 2 17.10 6.27 21.28
C SER A 2 16.84 6.91 19.92
N GLU A 3 17.45 6.39 18.85
CA GLU A 3 17.20 6.88 17.49
C GLU A 3 15.97 6.22 16.85
N PHE A 4 15.50 5.11 17.45
CA PHE A 4 14.43 4.25 16.94
C PHE A 4 13.53 3.73 18.08
N LEU A 5 12.30 3.36 17.75
CA LEU A 5 11.41 2.64 18.65
C LEU A 5 11.86 1.17 18.78
N THR A 6 11.76 0.60 19.98
CA THR A 6 12.00 -0.83 20.20
C THR A 6 10.81 -1.68 19.71
N GLU A 7 11.00 -2.99 19.58
CA GLU A 7 9.93 -3.89 19.15
C GLU A 7 8.79 -3.95 20.20
N GLU A 8 9.13 -3.83 21.48
CA GLU A 8 8.16 -3.76 22.58
C GLU A 8 7.33 -2.47 22.49
N GLU A 9 7.97 -1.32 22.25
CA GLU A 9 7.27 -0.03 22.08
C GLU A 9 6.34 -0.06 20.86
N LEU A 10 6.81 -0.62 19.75
CA LEU A 10 6.01 -0.78 18.53
C LEU A 10 4.82 -1.71 18.76
N SER A 11 5.02 -2.84 19.43
CA SER A 11 3.97 -3.82 19.71
C SER A 11 2.90 -3.26 20.66
N GLU A 12 3.29 -2.49 21.66
CA GLU A 12 2.33 -1.84 22.57
C GLU A 12 1.52 -0.77 21.83
N CYS A 13 2.17 0.05 20.99
CA CYS A 13 1.46 1.00 20.15
C CYS A 13 0.50 0.31 19.17
N GLU A 14 0.90 -0.80 18.57
CA GLU A 14 0.06 -1.58 17.64
C GLU A 14 -1.23 -2.07 18.30
N ARG A 15 -1.13 -2.47 19.57
CA ARG A 15 -2.29 -2.88 20.37
C ARG A 15 -3.25 -1.72 20.63
N ILE A 16 -2.73 -0.52 20.86
CA ILE A 16 -3.52 0.71 21.10
C ILE A 16 -4.21 1.19 19.81
N TYR A 17 -3.52 1.15 18.67
CA TYR A 17 -3.97 1.70 17.39
C TYR A 17 -4.47 0.65 16.39
N ARG A 18 -5.12 -0.41 16.89
CA ARG A 18 -5.60 -1.56 16.08
C ARG A 18 -6.48 -1.14 14.91
N ASP A 19 -7.36 -0.17 15.11
CA ASP A 19 -8.35 0.27 14.11
C ASP A 19 -7.79 1.35 13.15
N GLY A 20 -6.50 1.65 13.27
CA GLY A 20 -5.80 2.67 12.50
C GLY A 20 -5.40 3.88 13.34
N ILE A 21 -4.54 4.71 12.74
CA ILE A 21 -3.87 5.82 13.41
C ILE A 21 -3.98 7.11 12.58
N GLU A 22 -4.23 8.24 13.25
CA GLU A 22 -4.22 9.56 12.62
C GLU A 22 -2.77 10.05 12.42
N THR A 23 -2.55 10.91 11.42
CA THR A 23 -1.21 11.46 11.13
C THR A 23 -0.59 12.16 12.35
N LEU A 24 -1.37 12.88 13.13
CA LEU A 24 -0.89 13.59 14.33
C LEU A 24 -0.39 12.60 15.39
N ASP A 25 -1.08 11.48 15.58
CA ASP A 25 -0.70 10.44 16.53
C ASP A 25 0.58 9.73 16.09
N VAL A 26 0.74 9.45 14.78
CA VAL A 26 2.00 8.92 14.24
C VAL A 26 3.17 9.83 14.60
N VAL A 27 3.04 11.13 14.34
CA VAL A 27 4.11 12.10 14.64
C VAL A 27 4.37 12.19 16.15
N LYS A 28 3.31 12.13 16.95
CA LYS A 28 3.40 12.16 18.42
C LYS A 28 4.19 10.98 18.97
N ILE A 29 3.95 9.75 18.52
CA ILE A 29 4.68 8.55 18.95
C ILE A 29 6.19 8.75 18.83
N PHE A 30 6.68 9.19 17.66
CA PHE A 30 8.11 9.43 17.46
C PHE A 30 8.64 10.59 18.31
N ARG A 31 7.87 11.68 18.42
CA ARG A 31 8.29 12.86 19.19
C ARG A 31 8.43 12.55 20.68
N GLU A 32 7.50 11.77 21.24
CA GLU A 32 7.53 11.36 22.65
C GLU A 32 8.68 10.40 22.95
N ALA A 33 9.07 9.57 21.97
CA ALA A 33 10.28 8.74 22.05
C ALA A 33 11.60 9.54 21.85
N GLY A 34 11.54 10.86 21.65
CA GLY A 34 12.72 11.70 21.39
C GLY A 34 13.27 11.58 19.96
N ILE A 35 12.53 10.92 19.05
CA ILE A 35 12.94 10.67 17.68
C ILE A 35 12.43 11.80 16.79
N ARG A 36 13.33 12.49 16.08
CA ARG A 36 12.97 13.60 15.20
C ARG A 36 12.12 13.11 14.02
N PHE A 37 10.82 13.39 14.04
CA PHE A 37 9.90 13.13 12.93
C PHE A 37 8.80 14.20 12.92
N SER A 38 8.24 14.49 11.75
CA SER A 38 7.31 15.62 11.56
C SER A 38 6.25 15.32 10.51
N GLU A 39 5.13 16.05 10.54
CA GLU A 39 4.08 15.93 9.52
C GLU A 39 4.59 16.18 8.09
N PRO A 40 5.48 17.17 7.83
CA PRO A 40 6.11 17.30 6.51
C PRO A 40 6.89 16.06 6.09
N SER A 41 7.64 15.44 7.00
CA SER A 41 8.37 14.19 6.72
C SER A 41 7.42 13.05 6.40
N PHE A 42 6.35 12.90 7.18
CA PHE A 42 5.29 11.92 6.92
C PHE A 42 4.67 12.13 5.53
N ARG A 43 4.30 13.36 5.20
CA ARG A 43 3.73 13.72 3.89
C ARG A 43 4.69 13.39 2.75
N LYS A 44 5.99 13.69 2.92
CA LYS A 44 7.02 13.34 1.94
C LYS A 44 7.08 11.83 1.72
N TYR A 45 7.06 11.02 2.79
CA TYR A 45 7.12 9.56 2.66
C TYR A 45 5.86 8.98 2.01
N VAL A 46 4.67 9.54 2.29
CA VAL A 46 3.44 9.18 1.58
C VAL A 46 3.55 9.53 0.08
N GLN A 47 4.04 10.73 -0.25
CA GLN A 47 4.20 11.18 -1.64
C GLN A 47 5.20 10.34 -2.43
N LEU A 48 6.24 9.82 -1.77
CA LEU A 48 7.23 8.91 -2.36
C LEU A 48 6.75 7.46 -2.44
N GLY A 49 5.52 7.15 -1.99
CA GLY A 49 4.99 5.78 -2.00
C GLY A 49 5.60 4.85 -0.95
N LEU A 50 6.35 5.38 0.02
CA LEU A 50 7.02 4.59 1.04
C LEU A 50 6.09 4.12 2.17
N LEU A 51 4.89 4.70 2.27
CA LEU A 51 3.88 4.40 3.29
C LEU A 51 2.54 4.04 2.64
N SER A 52 1.81 3.12 3.26
CA SER A 52 0.46 2.74 2.85
C SER A 52 -0.50 3.93 2.84
N ARG A 53 -1.49 3.91 1.94
CA ARG A 53 -2.52 4.96 1.85
C ARG A 53 -3.49 4.92 3.03
N SER A 54 -4.02 6.09 3.40
CA SER A 54 -5.08 6.20 4.39
C SER A 54 -6.41 5.64 3.87
N HIS A 55 -7.19 5.01 4.74
CA HIS A 55 -8.58 4.66 4.48
C HIS A 55 -9.50 5.67 5.19
N ARG A 56 -10.60 6.05 4.53
CA ARG A 56 -11.58 6.95 5.13
C ARG A 56 -12.57 6.14 5.92
N VAL A 57 -12.69 6.45 7.21
CA VAL A 57 -13.78 5.93 8.03
C VAL A 57 -14.86 6.99 8.15
N SER A 58 -16.12 6.57 8.03
CA SER A 58 -17.24 7.40 8.47
C SER A 58 -17.10 7.56 9.98
N ALA A 59 -17.10 8.79 10.47
CA ALA A 59 -17.04 9.05 11.91
C ALA A 59 -18.36 8.58 12.54
N GLY A 60 -18.41 7.32 12.99
CA GLY A 60 -19.58 6.71 13.62
C GLY A 60 -19.64 7.03 15.11
N GLY A 61 -20.26 8.16 15.46
CA GLY A 61 -20.65 8.51 16.83
C GLY A 61 -21.72 9.60 16.81
N ARG A 62 -22.85 9.37 17.47
CA ARG A 62 -24.09 10.17 17.41
C ARG A 62 -23.85 11.69 17.47
N GLY A 63 -24.32 12.40 16.46
CA GLY A 63 -24.59 13.83 16.51
C GLY A 63 -23.46 14.74 16.01
N LYS A 64 -23.80 15.56 15.00
CA LYS A 64 -23.08 16.74 14.48
C LYS A 64 -21.79 16.49 13.67
N HIS A 65 -21.91 16.74 12.36
CA HIS A 65 -20.88 17.19 11.41
C HIS A 65 -19.41 17.15 11.90
N ARG A 66 -18.78 15.98 11.89
CA ARG A 66 -17.32 15.86 11.84
C ARG A 66 -17.00 15.04 10.60
N GLY A 67 -16.37 15.68 9.61
CA GLY A 67 -16.09 15.08 8.31
C GLY A 67 -15.35 13.74 8.41
N SER A 68 -15.42 12.96 7.34
CA SER A 68 -14.70 11.69 7.27
C SER A 68 -13.21 11.91 7.49
N LYS A 69 -12.64 11.17 8.45
CA LYS A 69 -11.23 11.21 8.83
C LYS A 69 -10.44 10.17 8.04
N GLY A 70 -9.20 10.49 7.69
CA GLY A 70 -8.26 9.53 7.12
C GLY A 70 -7.50 8.82 8.22
N LEU A 71 -7.61 7.49 8.29
CA LEU A 71 -6.84 6.65 9.18
C LEU A 71 -5.81 5.86 8.37
N TYR A 72 -4.59 5.79 8.88
CA TYR A 72 -3.53 4.93 8.32
C TYR A 72 -3.51 3.60 9.07
N PRO A 73 -3.17 2.48 8.42
CA PRO A 73 -2.89 1.24 9.14
C PRO A 73 -1.67 1.43 10.06
N PHE A 74 -1.65 0.81 11.24
CA PHE A 74 -0.53 0.97 12.19
C PHE A 74 0.85 0.63 11.58
N GLY A 75 0.90 -0.26 10.58
CA GLY A 75 2.11 -0.60 9.86
C GLY A 75 2.91 0.58 9.31
N VAL A 76 2.30 1.77 9.12
CA VAL A 76 3.05 2.98 8.75
C VAL A 76 4.06 3.40 9.83
N VAL A 77 3.76 3.19 11.11
CA VAL A 77 4.67 3.52 12.23
C VAL A 77 5.91 2.62 12.17
N ARG A 78 5.70 1.30 12.03
CA ARG A 78 6.79 0.32 11.85
C ARG A 78 7.65 0.68 10.64
N ARG A 79 7.02 0.97 9.51
CA ARG A 79 7.72 1.34 8.28
C ARG A 79 8.53 2.63 8.43
N ILE A 80 8.03 3.65 9.13
CA ILE A 80 8.80 4.88 9.42
C ILE A 80 10.02 4.55 10.29
N ASN A 81 9.86 3.67 11.28
CA ASN A 81 10.97 3.24 12.14
C ASN A 81 12.06 2.53 11.32
N ASP A 82 11.68 1.64 10.40
CA ASP A 82 12.60 0.96 9.48
C ASP A 82 13.31 1.94 8.55
N ILE A 83 12.57 2.89 7.94
CA ILE A 83 13.16 3.93 7.08
C ILE A 83 14.20 4.72 7.85
N LYS A 84 13.92 5.09 9.10
CA LYS A 84 14.89 5.80 9.95
C LYS A 84 16.13 4.96 10.21
N ARG A 85 15.98 3.66 10.47
CA ARG A 85 17.12 2.77 10.71
C ARG A 85 17.99 2.62 9.46
N MET A 86 17.37 2.40 8.31
CA MET A 86 18.05 2.38 7.01
C MET A 86 18.81 3.67 6.71
N MET A 87 18.22 4.82 7.02
CA MET A 87 18.91 6.10 6.86
C MET A 87 20.10 6.25 7.81
N ALA A 88 20.02 5.71 9.02
CA ALA A 88 21.15 5.68 9.96
C ALA A 88 22.26 4.71 9.52
N GLU A 89 21.89 3.64 8.82
CA GLU A 89 22.81 2.69 8.15
C GLU A 89 23.43 3.27 6.86
N GLY A 90 23.05 4.49 6.47
CA GLY A 90 23.66 5.22 5.34
C GLY A 90 22.89 5.15 4.02
N LEU A 91 21.71 4.52 3.98
CA LEU A 91 20.86 4.55 2.78
C LEU A 91 20.22 5.92 2.60
N THR A 92 20.26 6.45 1.38
CA THR A 92 19.52 7.67 1.06
C THR A 92 18.02 7.35 0.90
N ILE A 93 17.18 8.38 0.99
CA ILE A 93 15.74 8.19 0.73
C ILE A 93 15.49 7.66 -0.69
N ASP A 94 16.32 8.04 -1.66
CA ASP A 94 16.20 7.60 -3.05
C ASP A 94 16.61 6.13 -3.21
N ASP A 95 17.61 5.67 -2.45
CA ASP A 95 17.98 4.24 -2.40
C ASP A 95 16.83 3.40 -1.86
N ILE A 96 16.18 3.88 -0.79
CA ILE A 96 15.04 3.21 -0.16
C ILE A 96 13.84 3.18 -1.13
N VAL A 97 13.56 4.29 -1.83
CA VAL A 97 12.51 4.34 -2.86
C VAL A 97 12.82 3.37 -4.01
N ARG A 98 14.04 3.38 -4.55
CA ARG A 98 14.46 2.49 -5.62
C ARG A 98 14.34 1.02 -5.21
N ALA A 99 14.77 0.68 -4.00
CA ALA A 99 14.62 -0.66 -3.44
C ALA A 99 13.13 -1.04 -3.36
N SER A 100 12.26 -0.11 -2.93
CA SER A 100 10.81 -0.30 -2.79
C SER A 100 10.03 -0.44 -4.11
N MET A 101 10.60 -0.03 -5.24
CA MET A 101 9.94 -0.05 -6.55
C MET A 101 10.47 -1.16 -7.47
N LYS A 102 11.25 -2.11 -6.94
CA LYS A 102 12.03 -3.05 -7.76
C LYS A 102 11.20 -3.88 -8.75
N PHE A 103 10.00 -4.35 -8.37
CA PHE A 103 9.13 -5.10 -9.28
C PHE A 103 7.83 -4.37 -9.63
N ALA A 104 7.64 -3.15 -9.10
CA ALA A 104 6.43 -2.37 -9.33
C ALA A 104 6.24 -2.05 -10.82
N SER A 105 7.31 -1.77 -11.56
CA SER A 105 7.25 -1.50 -13.01
C SER A 105 6.79 -2.74 -13.79
N GLU A 106 7.39 -3.89 -13.53
CA GLU A 106 7.12 -5.16 -14.19
C GLU A 106 5.69 -5.64 -13.91
N ILE A 107 5.22 -5.52 -12.66
CA ILE A 107 3.85 -5.86 -12.28
C ILE A 107 2.85 -4.95 -12.99
N ASN A 108 3.13 -3.64 -13.08
CA ASN A 108 2.27 -2.71 -13.82
C ASN A 108 2.25 -3.01 -15.32
N GLN A 109 3.39 -3.38 -15.92
CA GLN A 109 3.43 -3.79 -17.33
C GLN A 109 2.57 -5.04 -17.57
N LEU A 110 2.62 -6.02 -16.64
CA LEU A 110 1.78 -7.21 -16.71
C LEU A 110 0.29 -6.87 -16.58
N ASP A 111 -0.11 -6.04 -15.62
CA ASP A 111 -1.51 -5.62 -15.46
C ASP A 111 -2.05 -4.92 -16.71
N ASN A 112 -1.28 -3.97 -17.25
CA ASN A 112 -1.65 -3.29 -18.51
C ASN A 112 -1.77 -4.26 -19.69
N GLY A 113 -0.86 -5.24 -19.78
CA GLY A 113 -0.91 -6.28 -20.80
C GLY A 113 -2.16 -7.16 -20.69
N LEU A 114 -2.53 -7.57 -19.47
CA LEU A 114 -3.74 -8.34 -19.20
C LEU A 114 -5.00 -7.54 -19.54
N GLN A 115 -5.09 -6.28 -19.13
CA GLN A 115 -6.23 -5.40 -19.43
C GLN A 115 -6.42 -5.23 -20.94
N ARG A 116 -5.32 -5.02 -21.67
CA ARG A 116 -5.33 -4.92 -23.13
C ARG A 116 -5.84 -6.22 -23.77
N LEU A 117 -5.29 -7.37 -23.38
CA LEU A 117 -5.71 -8.68 -23.91
C LEU A 117 -7.21 -8.92 -23.67
N PHE A 118 -7.70 -8.68 -22.46
CA PHE A 118 -9.12 -8.84 -22.15
C PHE A 118 -10.01 -7.90 -22.97
N SER A 119 -9.58 -6.65 -23.20
CA SER A 119 -10.30 -5.72 -24.05
C SER A 119 -10.34 -6.17 -25.52
N GLU A 120 -9.23 -6.70 -26.05
CA GLU A 120 -9.15 -7.24 -27.41
C GLU A 120 -10.06 -8.47 -27.55
N MET A 121 -10.02 -9.41 -26.59
CA MET A 121 -10.90 -10.58 -26.58
C MET A 121 -12.39 -10.21 -26.47
N GLN A 122 -12.74 -9.23 -25.63
CA GLN A 122 -14.12 -8.75 -25.51
C GLN A 122 -14.61 -8.11 -26.81
N THR A 123 -13.72 -7.40 -27.52
CA THR A 123 -14.04 -6.81 -28.83
C THR A 123 -14.37 -7.91 -29.85
N GLU A 124 -13.59 -9.00 -29.86
CA GLU A 124 -13.81 -10.13 -30.75
C GLU A 124 -15.12 -10.86 -30.45
N VAL A 125 -15.42 -11.10 -29.16
CA VAL A 125 -16.68 -11.72 -28.71
C VAL A 125 -17.91 -10.87 -29.06
N CYS A 126 -17.74 -9.54 -29.05
CA CYS A 126 -18.77 -8.60 -29.48
C CYS A 126 -18.85 -8.41 -31.01
N GLY A 127 -17.91 -8.99 -31.74
CA GLY A 127 -17.77 -8.81 -33.18
C GLY A 127 -18.90 -9.48 -33.98
N PRO A 128 -19.10 -9.05 -35.24
CA PRO A 128 -20.18 -9.54 -36.09
C PRO A 128 -20.01 -11.00 -36.55
N HIS A 129 -18.81 -11.56 -36.43
CA HIS A 129 -18.47 -12.92 -36.87
C HIS A 129 -18.44 -13.95 -35.72
N PHE A 130 -18.69 -13.51 -34.49
CA PHE A 130 -18.67 -14.39 -33.33
C PHE A 130 -19.98 -15.20 -33.22
N ASP A 131 -19.87 -16.48 -32.85
CA ASP A 131 -21.03 -17.35 -32.68
C ASP A 131 -21.88 -16.87 -31.49
N MET A 132 -23.07 -16.33 -31.78
CA MET A 132 -23.97 -15.78 -30.77
C MET A 132 -24.43 -16.83 -29.75
N SER A 133 -24.41 -18.13 -30.09
CA SER A 133 -24.79 -19.19 -29.16
C SER A 133 -23.73 -19.43 -28.07
N LEU A 134 -22.46 -19.20 -28.38
CA LEU A 134 -21.34 -19.35 -27.45
C LEU A 134 -21.08 -18.09 -26.61
N ARG A 135 -21.62 -16.95 -27.02
CA ARG A 135 -21.34 -15.63 -26.43
C ARG A 135 -21.57 -15.56 -24.91
N PRO A 136 -22.71 -16.02 -24.36
CA PRO A 136 -22.93 -15.92 -22.91
C PRO A 136 -21.90 -16.71 -22.11
N GLN A 137 -21.50 -17.90 -22.61
CA GLN A 137 -20.51 -18.74 -21.96
C GLN A 137 -19.13 -18.08 -21.99
N VAL A 138 -18.70 -17.61 -23.17
CA VAL A 138 -17.37 -17.00 -23.33
C VAL A 138 -17.27 -15.67 -22.58
N GLU A 139 -18.33 -14.86 -22.53
CA GLU A 139 -18.36 -13.64 -21.72
C GLU A 139 -18.22 -13.95 -20.22
N SER A 140 -18.88 -15.01 -19.73
CA SER A 140 -18.73 -15.47 -18.34
C SER A 140 -17.30 -15.92 -18.04
N GLU A 141 -16.71 -16.76 -18.91
CA GLU A 141 -15.34 -17.24 -18.75
C GLU A 141 -14.31 -16.10 -18.79
N LEU A 142 -14.52 -15.08 -19.64
CA LEU A 142 -13.69 -13.88 -19.68
C LEU A 142 -13.78 -13.07 -18.38
N GLN A 143 -14.97 -12.91 -17.81
CA GLN A 143 -15.15 -12.21 -16.53
C GLN A 143 -14.48 -12.95 -15.37
N ASP A 144 -14.56 -14.28 -15.33
CA ASP A 144 -13.90 -15.10 -14.32
C ASP A 144 -12.38 -15.01 -14.43
N ALA A 145 -11.85 -15.06 -15.65
CA ALA A 145 -10.42 -14.88 -15.92
C ALA A 145 -9.94 -13.48 -15.53
N GLN A 146 -10.71 -12.41 -15.81
CA GLN A 146 -10.40 -11.05 -15.37
C GLN A 146 -10.33 -10.94 -13.83
N THR A 147 -11.25 -11.59 -13.13
CA THR A 147 -11.28 -11.58 -11.66
C THR A 147 -10.06 -12.30 -11.08
N THR A 148 -9.68 -13.43 -11.69
CA THR A 148 -8.49 -14.18 -11.30
C THR A 148 -7.21 -13.37 -11.57
N ALA A 149 -7.11 -12.70 -12.73
CA ALA A 149 -6.00 -11.82 -13.06
C ALA A 149 -5.84 -10.68 -12.05
N ARG A 150 -6.93 -9.98 -11.69
CA ARG A 150 -6.92 -8.92 -10.65
C ARG A 150 -6.43 -9.45 -9.31
N THR A 151 -6.85 -10.66 -8.95
CA THR A 151 -6.41 -11.33 -7.72
C THR A 151 -4.91 -11.64 -7.75
N LEU A 152 -4.39 -12.12 -8.88
CA LEU A 152 -2.97 -12.37 -9.09
C LEU A 152 -2.15 -11.08 -8.97
N ILE A 153 -2.54 -10.01 -9.67
CA ILE A 153 -1.86 -8.71 -9.60
C ILE A 153 -1.83 -8.20 -8.16
N THR A 154 -2.95 -8.27 -7.44
CA THR A 154 -3.03 -7.88 -6.02
C THR A 154 -2.04 -8.68 -5.16
N LYS A 155 -1.95 -10.00 -5.38
CA LYS A 155 -0.98 -10.85 -4.67
C LYS A 155 0.47 -10.50 -5.03
N LEU A 156 0.77 -10.25 -6.31
CA LEU A 156 2.11 -9.86 -6.76
C LEU A 156 2.54 -8.52 -6.16
N VAL A 157 1.66 -7.53 -6.09
CA VAL A 157 1.93 -6.25 -5.42
C VAL A 157 2.22 -6.46 -3.94
N ALA A 158 1.45 -7.31 -3.25
CA ALA A 158 1.70 -7.61 -1.84
C ALA A 158 3.03 -8.36 -1.63
N ILE A 159 3.39 -9.28 -2.53
CA ILE A 159 4.66 -10.00 -2.51
C ILE A 159 5.82 -9.04 -2.78
N ASP A 160 5.70 -8.18 -3.80
CA ASP A 160 6.67 -7.13 -4.12
C ASP A 160 6.91 -6.28 -2.87
N GLN A 161 5.87 -5.72 -2.27
CA GLN A 161 5.97 -4.96 -1.02
C GLN A 161 6.71 -5.71 0.11
N ASN A 162 6.52 -7.03 0.22
CA ASN A 162 7.24 -7.83 1.22
C ASN A 162 8.73 -8.04 0.88
N ILE A 163 9.08 -8.14 -0.41
CA ILE A 163 10.46 -8.32 -0.89
C ILE A 163 11.21 -6.98 -0.89
N THR A 164 10.54 -5.92 -1.32
CA THR A 164 11.07 -4.59 -1.56
C THR A 164 10.88 -3.65 -0.39
N ASN A 165 10.41 -4.15 0.75
CA ASN A 165 10.65 -3.49 2.02
C ASN A 165 12.08 -3.85 2.47
N PRO A 166 13.12 -3.05 2.12
CA PRO A 166 14.43 -3.23 2.71
C PRO A 166 14.25 -3.22 4.21
N ARG A 167 14.72 -4.30 4.83
CA ARG A 167 14.78 -4.42 6.28
C ARG A 167 16.17 -3.93 6.69
N PRO A 168 16.26 -3.19 7.80
CA PRO A 168 17.57 -2.84 8.32
C PRO A 168 18.41 -4.10 8.57
N THR A 169 19.72 -3.97 8.33
CA THR A 169 20.67 -4.99 8.78
C THR A 169 20.76 -4.89 10.30
N LEU A 170 20.36 -5.97 10.99
CA LEU A 170 20.24 -6.07 12.46
C LEU A 170 21.31 -5.29 13.25
#